data_AF-A0A7C5IMT8-F1
#
_entry.id   AF-A0A7C5IMT8-F1
#
_cell.length_a   1.000
_cell.length_b   1.000
_cell.length_c   1.000
_cell.angle_alpha   90.00
_cell.angle_beta   90.00
_cell.angle_gamma   90.00
#
_symmetry.space_group_name_H-M   'P 1'
#
loop_
_entity.id
_entity.type
_entity.pdbx_description
1 polymer ?
#
loop_
_entity_poly.entity_id
_entity_poly.type
_entity_poly.pdbx_seq_one_letter_code
_entity_poly.pdbx_strand_id
1 'polypeptide(L)' 'MAVKLGVYKCKVCGNVVEVFVEGAGELVCCGQPMAFMDEKNREGAGEKHLPVVEKSGNGILVKVGSVPHPM' A
#
# COMPACT_ATOMS: atom_id res chain seq x y z
N MET A 1 -15.36 7.81 -1.51
CA MET A 1 -15.40 6.67 -2.43
C MET A 1 -14.20 5.78 -2.21
N ALA A 2 -14.45 4.50 -1.94
CA ALA A 2 -13.45 3.46 -1.86
C ALA A 2 -13.07 3.00 -3.29
N VAL A 3 -11.77 2.94 -3.59
CA VAL A 3 -11.25 2.58 -4.92
C VAL A 3 -10.81 1.12 -4.92
N LYS A 4 -11.15 0.34 -5.96
CA LYS A 4 -10.74 -1.06 -6.09
C LYS A 4 -9.21 -1.20 -6.06
N LEU A 5 -8.72 -2.20 -5.31
CA LEU A 5 -7.30 -2.43 -4.96
C LEU A 5 -6.66 -1.31 -4.14
N GLY A 6 -7.43 -0.30 -3.71
CA GLY A 6 -6.94 0.75 -2.84
C GLY A 6 -6.65 0.22 -1.44
N VAL A 7 -5.52 0.66 -0.87
CA VAL A 7 -5.12 0.37 0.50
C VAL A 7 -5.48 1.55 1.40
N TYR A 8 -6.11 1.29 2.53
CA TYR A 8 -6.53 2.31 3.49
C TYR A 8 -6.05 1.99 4.89
N LYS A 9 -5.58 2.99 5.63
CA LYS A 9 -5.08 2.85 7.01
C LYS A 9 -5.84 3.74 7.99
N CYS A 10 -6.27 3.17 9.12
CA CYS A 10 -6.72 3.93 10.27
C CYS A 10 -5.51 4.53 11.00
N LYS A 11 -5.46 5.85 11.13
CA LYS A 11 -4.36 6.53 11.84
C LYS A 11 -4.46 6.44 13.37
N VAL A 12 -5.56 5.92 13.92
CA VAL A 12 -5.75 5.75 15.36
C VAL A 12 -5.32 4.37 15.83
N CYS A 13 -5.97 3.31 15.33
CA CYS A 13 -5.70 1.94 15.77
C CYS A 13 -4.69 1.19 14.90
N GLY A 14 -4.33 1.74 13.74
CA GLY A 14 -3.36 1.13 12.81
C GLY A 14 -3.94 0.09 11.85
N ASN A 15 -5.24 -0.22 11.88
CA ASN A 15 -5.88 -1.15 10.95
C ASN A 15 -5.61 -0.77 9.49
N VAL A 16 -5.25 -1.77 8.66
CA VAL A 16 -5.04 -1.63 7.22
C VAL A 16 -5.98 -2.58 6.48
N VAL A 17 -6.66 -2.08 5.46
CA VAL A 17 -7.60 -2.87 4.63
C VAL A 17 -7.34 -2.61 3.14
N GLU A 18 -7.62 -3.61 2.31
CA GLU A 18 -7.63 -3.51 0.84
C GLU A 18 -9.07 -3.62 0.34
N VAL A 19 -9.41 -2.83 -0.68
CA VAL A 19 -10.76 -2.80 -1.27
C VAL A 19 -10.87 -3.79 -2.42
N PHE A 20 -11.64 -4.86 -2.26
CA PHE A 20 -11.91 -5.84 -3.32
C PHE A 20 -13.02 -5.40 -4.29
N VAL A 21 -14.01 -4.68 -3.77
CA VAL A 21 -15.17 -4.14 -4.51
C VAL A 21 -15.31 -2.66 -4.17
N GLU A 22 -15.30 -1.82 -5.19
CA GLU A 22 -15.42 -0.37 -5.04
C GLU A 22 -16.83 0.08 -4.64
N GLY A 23 -16.93 1.29 -4.10
CA GLY A 23 -18.22 1.85 -3.69
C GLY A 23 -18.13 3.33 -3.30
N ALA A 24 -19.24 4.04 -3.46
CA ALA A 24 -19.31 5.50 -3.24
C ALA A 24 -19.02 5.93 -1.80
N GLY A 25 -19.26 5.05 -0.82
CA GLY A 25 -19.07 5.30 0.61
C GLY A 25 -17.64 5.68 1.00
N GLU A 26 -17.52 6.27 2.18
CA GLU A 26 -16.24 6.54 2.84
C GLU A 26 -15.95 5.46 3.88
N LEU A 27 -14.72 4.94 3.88
CA LEU A 27 -14.29 3.97 4.88
C LEU A 27 -14.00 4.70 6.19
N VAL A 28 -14.67 4.29 7.27
CA VAL A 28 -14.54 4.89 8.60
C VAL A 28 -14.08 3.84 9.60
N CYS A 29 -13.09 4.19 10.42
CA CYS A 29 -12.60 3.35 11.51
C CYS A 29 -12.25 4.26 12.70
N CYS A 30 -12.62 3.84 13.92
CA CYS A 30 -12.45 4.67 15.14
C CYS A 30 -13.12 6.05 15.04
N GLY A 31 -14.28 6.12 14.38
CA GLY A 31 -15.07 7.35 14.27
C GLY A 31 -14.49 8.41 13.32
N GLN A 32 -13.46 8.09 12.53
CA GLN A 32 -12.90 9.00 11.53
C GLN A 32 -12.66 8.31 10.18
N PRO A 33 -12.62 9.07 9.07
CA PRO A 33 -12.24 8.55 7.76
C PRO A 33 -10.86 7.89 7.79
N MET A 34 -10.74 6.73 7.15
CA MET A 34 -9.46 6.06 6.94
C MET A 34 -8.63 6.81 5.89
N ALA A 35 -7.31 6.85 6.05
CA ALA A 35 -6.42 7.48 5.10
C ALA A 35 -6.15 6.55 3.91
N PHE A 36 -6.37 7.05 2.69
CA PHE A 36 -5.94 6.37 1.47
C PHE A 36 -4.41 6.37 1.38
N MET A 37 -3.82 5.20 1.15
CA MET A 37 -2.38 4.99 1.07
C MET A 37 -1.95 5.03 -0.40
N ASP A 38 -1.83 6.23 -0.96
CA ASP A 38 -1.44 6.43 -2.36
C ASP A 38 0.01 5.98 -2.61
N GLU A 39 0.22 5.06 -3.57
CA GLU A 39 1.56 4.60 -3.95
C GLU A 39 2.36 5.68 -4.69
N LYS A 40 1.69 6.75 -5.17
CA LYS A 40 2.29 7.85 -5.94
C LYS A 40 3.18 8.78 -5.12
N ASN A 41 3.33 8.56 -3.81
CA ASN A 41 4.36 9.22 -3.00
C ASN A 41 5.78 8.70 -3.30
N ARG A 42 6.13 8.55 -4.58
CA ARG A 42 7.49 8.28 -5.06
C ARG A 42 8.46 9.36 -4.59
N GLU A 43 7.98 10.57 -4.36
CA GLU A 43 8.66 11.63 -3.62
C GLU A 43 8.77 11.25 -2.14
N GLY A 44 9.75 10.40 -1.81
CA GLY A 44 10.04 9.95 -0.44
C GLY A 44 10.32 8.46 -0.32
N ALA A 45 9.80 7.65 -1.25
CA ALA A 45 10.18 6.24 -1.40
C ALA A 45 11.57 6.15 -2.02
N GLY A 46 12.62 6.32 -1.20
CA GLY A 46 14.00 6.15 -1.63
C GLY A 46 14.32 4.73 -2.06
N GLU A 47 15.59 4.50 -2.43
CA GLU A 47 16.13 3.21 -2.92
C GLU A 47 15.82 1.98 -2.04
N LYS A 48 15.45 2.18 -0.77
CA LYS A 48 15.09 1.11 0.17
C LYS A 48 13.61 0.72 0.13
N HIS A 49 12.73 1.53 -0.46
CA HIS A 49 11.28 1.33 -0.37
C HIS A 49 10.63 0.96 -1.70
N LEU A 50 11.30 1.27 -2.83
CA LEU A 50 10.79 0.90 -4.15
C LEU A 50 10.98 -0.59 -4.41
N PRO A 51 9.92 -1.32 -4.85
CA PRO A 51 10.06 -2.71 -5.24
C PRO A 51 10.95 -2.88 -6.48
N VAL A 52 11.87 -3.84 -6.43
CA VAL A 52 12.68 -4.29 -7.57
C VAL A 52 12.17 -5.65 -8.02
N VAL A 53 11.83 -5.78 -9.30
CA VAL A 53 11.17 -6.95 -9.89
C VAL A 53 12.15 -7.67 -10.81
N GLU A 54 12.42 -8.94 -10.54
CA GLU A 54 13.32 -9.82 -11.31
C GLU A 54 12.56 -11.07 -11.78
N LYS A 55 12.79 -11.52 -13.02
CA LYS A 55 12.23 -12.79 -13.51
C LYS A 55 13.01 -13.96 -12.89
N SER A 56 12.30 -14.96 -12.37
CA SER A 56 12.92 -16.15 -11.79
C SER A 56 12.20 -17.41 -12.25
N GLY A 57 12.81 -18.17 -13.17
CA GLY A 57 12.21 -19.38 -13.73
C GLY A 57 10.79 -19.16 -14.27
N ASN A 58 9.82 -19.82 -13.63
CA ASN A 58 8.39 -19.73 -13.95
C ASN A 58 7.64 -18.64 -13.13
N GLY A 59 8.34 -17.79 -12.39
CA GLY A 59 7.76 -16.77 -11.52
C GLY A 59 8.53 -15.45 -11.52
N ILE A 60 8.22 -14.63 -10.51
CA ILE A 60 8.77 -13.29 -10.31
C ILE A 60 9.32 -13.21 -8.89
N LEU A 61 10.53 -12.71 -8.74
CA LEU A 61 11.13 -12.33 -7.47
C LEU A 61 10.96 -10.82 -7.28
N VAL A 62 10.32 -10.42 -6.17
CA VAL A 62 10.16 -9.01 -5.81
C VAL A 62 10.98 -8.73 -4.55
N LYS A 63 11.90 -7.77 -4.61
CA LYS A 63 12.71 -7.31 -3.48
C LYS A 63 12.23 -5.93 -3.07
N VAL A 64 12.13 -5.65 -1.77
CA VAL A 64 11.83 -4.29 -1.30
C VAL A 64 13.13 -3.58 -0.97
N GLY A 65 13.39 -2.64 -1.89
CA GLY A 65 14.57 -1.85 -2.11
C GLY A 65 15.52 -2.44 -3.15
N SER A 66 16.14 -1.55 -3.94
CA SER A 66 17.43 -1.84 -4.60
C SER A 66 18.55 -1.97 -3.57
N VAL A 67 18.42 -1.27 -2.44
CA VAL A 67 19.15 -1.50 -1.20
C VAL A 67 18.20 -2.18 -0.21
N PRO A 68 18.57 -3.30 0.44
CA PRO A 68 17.67 -4.02 1.34
C PRO A 68 17.03 -3.12 2.41
N HIS A 69 15.70 -3.16 2.50
CA HIS A 69 14.97 -2.50 3.57
C HIS A 69 15.22 -3.21 4.93
N PRO A 70 15.47 -2.49 6.03
CA PRO A 70 15.54 -3.09 7.37
C PRO A 70 14.22 -3.77 7.78
N MET A 71 14.29 -4.89 8.51
CA MET A 71 13.11 -5.65 8.95
C MET A 71 12.93 -5.56 10.46
#